data_AF-A0A9D8YH81-F1
#
_entry.id   AF-A0A9D8YH81-F1
#
_cell.length_a   1.000
_cell.length_b   1.000
_cell.length_c   1.000
_cell.angle_alpha   90.00
_cell.angle_beta   90.00
_cell.angle_gamma   90.00
#
_symmetry.space_group_name_H-M   'P 1'
#
loop_
_entity.id
_entity.type
_entity.pdbx_description
1 polymer ?
#
loop_
_entity_poly.entity_id
_entity_poly.type
_entity_poly.pdbx_seq_one_letter_code
_entity_poly.pdbx_strand_id
1 'polypeptide(L)'
;MRRKAETPAMVRRIMIAQGVIPCCLCGRRLAPGDKLIREHLHALALGGPDDEKNMGYAHEECAKFKTTGRKHMADGDSQKITKQNRLARGGKTKRGPKLQSRNDWPQGRKLQSRPFERRNVE
;
A
#
# COMPACT_ATOMS: atom_id res chain seq x y z
N MET A 1 30.55 -40.88 -9.04
CA MET A 1 29.56 -39.81 -9.30
C MET A 1 29.91 -38.62 -8.41
N ARG A 2 30.22 -37.44 -8.97
CA ARG A 2 30.70 -36.28 -8.19
C ARG A 2 29.51 -35.34 -7.92
N ARG A 3 29.29 -34.95 -6.66
CA ARG A 3 28.25 -33.99 -6.29
C ARG A 3 28.54 -32.65 -6.97
N LYS A 4 27.49 -31.99 -7.50
CA LYS A 4 27.61 -30.61 -7.99
C LYS A 4 27.97 -29.68 -6.82
N ALA A 5 28.86 -28.72 -7.07
CA ALA A 5 29.15 -27.68 -6.08
C ALA A 5 27.89 -26.86 -5.80
N GLU A 6 27.63 -26.57 -4.52
CA GLU A 6 26.45 -25.81 -4.14
C GLU A 6 26.68 -24.32 -4.40
N THR A 7 25.83 -23.72 -5.25
CA THR A 7 25.85 -22.27 -5.46
C THR A 7 24.93 -21.58 -4.45
N PRO A 8 25.15 -20.31 -4.08
CA PRO A 8 24.25 -19.57 -3.19
C PRO A 8 22.79 -19.55 -3.69
N ALA A 9 22.60 -19.52 -5.01
CA ALA A 9 21.27 -19.61 -5.62
C ALA A 9 20.62 -20.99 -5.40
N MET A 10 21.42 -22.06 -5.45
CA MET A 10 20.93 -23.42 -5.18
C MET A 10 20.55 -23.58 -3.71
N VAL A 11 21.36 -23.07 -2.77
CA VAL A 11 21.05 -23.09 -1.33
C VAL A 11 19.72 -22.38 -1.05
N ARG A 12 19.51 -21.17 -1.60
CA ARG A 12 18.24 -20.45 -1.46
C ARG A 12 17.04 -21.26 -1.96
N ARG A 13 17.16 -21.87 -3.16
CA ARG A 13 16.08 -22.71 -3.72
C ARG A 13 15.78 -23.92 -2.84
N ILE A 14 16.81 -24.56 -2.28
CA ILE A 14 16.64 -25.69 -1.36
C ILE A 14 15.94 -25.24 -0.07
N MET A 15 16.36 -24.13 0.53
CA MET A 15 15.74 -23.58 1.74
C MET A 15 14.27 -23.22 1.54
N ILE A 16 13.93 -22.64 0.38
CA ILE A 16 12.54 -22.38 -0.02
C ILE A 16 11.79 -23.70 -0.19
N ALA A 17 12.36 -24.69 -0.90
CA ALA A 17 11.71 -25.99 -1.10
C ALA A 17 11.45 -26.75 0.20
N GLN A 18 12.33 -26.61 1.19
CA GLN A 18 12.16 -27.18 2.53
C GLN A 18 11.22 -26.35 3.41
N GLY A 19 10.77 -25.17 2.96
CA GLY A 19 9.90 -24.28 3.71
C GLY A 19 10.56 -23.64 4.93
N VAL A 20 11.90 -23.54 4.92
CA VAL A 20 12.70 -22.95 6.01
C VAL A 20 12.52 -21.43 6.06
N ILE A 21 12.30 -20.80 4.90
CA ILE A 21 12.13 -19.35 4.78
C ILE A 21 10.63 -19.03 4.68
N PRO A 22 10.02 -18.44 5.73
CA PRO A 22 8.64 -17.95 5.64
C PRO A 22 8.57 -16.62 4.90
N CYS A 23 7.39 -16.30 4.36
CA CYS A 23 7.08 -14.98 3.84
C CYS A 23 7.19 -13.94 4.97
N CYS A 24 7.99 -12.89 4.75
CA CYS A 24 8.21 -11.85 5.75
C CYS A 24 6.95 -11.01 6.08
N LEU A 25 5.91 -11.06 5.23
CA LEU A 25 4.67 -10.30 5.42
C LEU A 25 3.53 -11.11 6.06
N CYS A 26 3.38 -12.39 5.71
CA CYS A 26 2.26 -13.21 6.17
C CYS A 26 2.66 -14.45 6.97
N GLY A 27 3.96 -14.71 7.14
CA GLY A 27 4.48 -15.84 7.91
C GLY A 27 4.27 -17.23 7.27
N ARG A 28 3.48 -17.35 6.20
CA ARG A 28 3.26 -18.61 5.48
C ARG A 28 4.54 -19.04 4.76
N ARG A 29 4.76 -20.35 4.65
CA ARG A 29 5.90 -20.94 3.95
C ARG A 29 5.90 -20.52 2.48
N LEU A 30 7.07 -20.15 1.98
CA LEU A 30 7.30 -19.93 0.55
C LEU A 30 7.49 -21.28 -0.13
N ALA A 31 6.88 -21.47 -1.30
CA ALA A 31 7.07 -22.66 -2.12
C ALA A 31 7.96 -22.37 -3.34
N PRO A 32 8.64 -23.38 -3.91
CA PRO A 32 9.48 -23.23 -5.11
C PRO A 32 8.73 -22.69 -6.34
N GLY A 33 7.41 -22.90 -6.41
CA GLY A 33 6.56 -22.42 -7.50
C GLY A 33 6.08 -20.98 -7.34
N ASP A 34 6.27 -20.37 -6.16
CA ASP A 34 5.82 -19.01 -5.91
C ASP A 34 6.72 -17.99 -6.58
N LYS A 35 6.12 -16.92 -7.10
CA LYS A 35 6.87 -15.73 -7.50
C LYS A 35 7.26 -14.96 -6.24
N LEU A 36 8.57 -14.92 -5.99
CA LEU A 36 9.15 -14.29 -4.81
C LEU A 36 9.68 -12.90 -5.14
N ILE A 37 9.40 -11.94 -4.26
CA ILE A 37 9.91 -10.57 -4.34
C ILE A 37 10.77 -10.32 -3.11
N ARG A 38 11.93 -9.69 -3.32
CA ARG A 38 12.72 -9.11 -2.23
C ARG A 38 12.03 -7.83 -1.80
N GLU A 39 11.44 -7.85 -0.62
CA GLU A 39 10.60 -6.79 -0.07
C GLU A 39 11.30 -6.13 1.14
N HIS A 40 11.08 -4.83 1.30
CA HIS A 40 11.52 -4.10 2.49
C HIS A 40 10.39 -4.06 3.53
N LEU A 41 10.63 -4.53 4.76
CA LEU A 41 9.64 -4.53 5.85
C LEU A 41 9.08 -3.12 6.10
N HIS A 42 9.99 -2.15 6.25
CA HIS A 42 9.69 -0.73 6.20
C HIS A 42 10.12 -0.17 4.84
N ALA A 43 9.19 0.47 4.11
CA ALA A 43 9.46 0.94 2.76
C ALA A 43 10.57 2.01 2.73
N LEU A 44 11.50 1.91 1.78
CA LEU A 44 12.61 2.87 1.61
C LEU A 44 12.13 4.32 1.51
N ALA A 45 11.08 4.56 0.71
CA ALA A 45 10.51 5.89 0.52
C ALA A 45 9.83 6.45 1.79
N LEU A 46 9.53 5.60 2.77
CA LEU A 46 9.02 5.99 4.09
C LEU A 46 10.15 6.08 5.14
N GLY A 47 11.42 6.03 4.72
CA GLY A 47 12.59 6.10 5.60
C GLY A 47 13.11 4.75 6.10
N GLY A 48 12.73 3.64 5.46
CA GLY A 48 13.32 2.33 5.73
C GLY A 48 14.79 2.26 5.32
N PRO A 49 15.66 1.58 6.12
CA PRO A 49 17.04 1.35 5.73
C PRO A 49 17.13 0.29 4.63
N ASP A 50 18.11 0.41 3.74
CA ASP A 50 18.39 -0.59 2.70
C ASP A 50 19.40 -1.62 3.22
N ASP A 51 19.03 -2.34 4.28
CA ASP A 51 19.87 -3.34 4.92
C ASP A 51 19.19 -4.71 5.02
N GLU A 52 19.96 -5.76 5.30
CA GLU A 52 19.48 -7.14 5.40
C GLU A 52 18.45 -7.33 6.51
N LYS A 53 18.47 -6.48 7.56
CA LYS A 53 17.51 -6.57 8.67
C LYS A 53 16.14 -6.06 8.27
N ASN A 54 16.07 -5.14 7.31
CA ASN A 54 14.84 -4.62 6.75
C ASN A 54 14.39 -5.36 5.48
N MET A 55 15.15 -6.34 4.98
CA MET A 55 14.81 -7.08 3.77
C MET A 55 14.34 -8.50 4.07
N GLY A 56 13.39 -8.98 3.29
CA GLY A 56 12.94 -10.37 3.33
C GLY A 56 12.32 -10.82 2.01
N TYR A 57 12.09 -12.11 1.87
CA TYR A 57 11.33 -12.63 0.74
C TYR A 57 9.84 -12.66 1.08
N ALA A 58 9.03 -12.18 0.15
CA ALA A 58 7.58 -12.23 0.23
C ALA A 58 6.99 -12.86 -1.04
N HIS A 59 5.78 -13.39 -0.93
CA HIS A 59 4.96 -13.69 -2.11
C HIS A 59 4.70 -12.40 -2.88
N GLU A 60 4.67 -12.48 -4.22
CA GLU A 60 4.31 -11.37 -5.09
C GLU A 60 2.97 -10.72 -4.69
N GLU A 61 1.97 -11.54 -4.36
CA GLU A 61 0.66 -11.05 -3.91
C GLU A 61 0.75 -10.25 -2.60
N CYS A 62 1.57 -10.71 -1.64
CA CYS A 62 1.76 -10.03 -0.36
C CYS A 62 2.47 -8.68 -0.56
N ALA A 63 3.52 -8.65 -1.39
CA ALA A 63 4.24 -7.42 -1.74
C ALA A 63 3.33 -6.42 -2.46
N LYS A 64 2.50 -6.90 -3.40
CA LYS A 64 1.50 -6.09 -4.08
C LYS A 64 0.48 -5.52 -3.09
N PHE A 65 -0.04 -6.36 -2.20
CA PHE A 65 -0.99 -5.93 -1.18
C PHE A 65 -0.40 -4.89 -0.22
N LYS A 66 0.85 -5.05 0.22
CA LYS A 66 1.56 -4.02 1.02
C LYS A 66 1.65 -2.68 0.27
N THR A 67 1.94 -2.75 -1.03
CA THR A 67 2.09 -1.56 -1.88
C THR A 67 0.75 -0.86 -2.12
N THR A 68 -0.31 -1.59 -2.46
CA THR A 68 -1.61 -1.02 -2.88
C THR A 68 -2.62 -0.88 -1.75
N GLY A 69 -2.49 -1.67 -0.69
CA GLY A 69 -3.48 -1.78 0.38
C GLY A 69 -4.74 -2.54 -0.05
N ARG A 70 -5.78 -2.43 0.79
CA ARG A 70 -7.11 -2.98 0.51
C ARG A 70 -7.86 -2.11 -0.49
N LYS A 71 -8.73 -2.75 -1.28
CA LYS A 71 -9.62 -2.04 -2.21
C LYS A 71 -10.45 -1.01 -1.42
N HIS A 72 -10.45 0.24 -1.88
CA HIS A 72 -11.12 1.39 -1.26
C HIS A 72 -10.55 1.89 0.07
N MET A 73 -9.46 1.31 0.58
CA MET A 73 -8.78 1.79 1.78
C MET A 73 -7.51 2.56 1.41
N ALA A 74 -7.12 3.49 2.30
CA ALA A 74 -5.92 4.30 2.16
C ALA A 74 -4.74 3.74 3.02
N ASP A 75 -4.60 2.41 3.09
CA ASP A 75 -3.66 1.71 3.99
C ASP A 75 -2.35 1.23 3.32
N GLY A 76 -2.25 1.30 2.00
CA GLY A 76 -1.06 0.88 1.25
C GLY A 76 0.12 1.84 1.37
N ASP A 77 1.34 1.31 1.22
CA ASP A 77 2.56 2.12 1.32
C ASP A 77 2.62 3.22 0.24
N SER A 78 2.12 2.95 -0.97
CA SER A 78 2.04 3.96 -2.04
C SER A 78 1.25 5.23 -1.63
N GLN A 79 0.17 5.05 -0.88
CA GLN A 79 -0.68 6.14 -0.42
C GLN A 79 -0.01 6.91 0.73
N LYS A 80 0.67 6.19 1.64
CA LYS A 80 1.49 6.81 2.70
C LYS A 80 2.62 7.65 2.12
N ILE A 81 3.34 7.12 1.12
CA ILE A 81 4.42 7.82 0.41
C ILE A 81 3.86 9.08 -0.26
N THR A 82 2.71 8.98 -0.94
CA THR A 82 2.06 10.13 -1.56
C THR A 82 1.69 11.20 -0.54
N LYS A 83 1.15 10.80 0.63
CA LYS A 83 0.84 11.71 1.73
C LYS A 83 2.10 12.38 2.28
N GLN A 84 3.16 11.61 2.55
CA GLN A 84 4.44 12.14 3.03
C GLN A 84 5.04 13.14 2.04
N ASN A 85 5.05 12.82 0.75
CA ASN A 85 5.53 13.72 -0.30
C ASN A 85 4.72 15.03 -0.36
N ARG A 86 3.39 14.97 -0.16
CA ARG A 86 2.53 16.16 -0.10
C ARG A 86 2.86 17.05 1.10
N LEU A 87 3.06 16.44 2.27
CA LEU A 87 3.40 17.15 3.50
C LEU A 87 4.81 17.76 3.43
N ALA A 88 5.80 17.00 2.97
CA ALA A 88 7.18 17.47 2.78
C ALA A 88 7.27 18.64 1.80
N ARG A 89 6.40 18.68 0.78
CA ARG A 89 6.28 19.81 -0.15
C ARG A 89 5.56 21.02 0.46
N GLY A 90 5.27 21.02 1.77
CA GLY A 90 4.67 22.13 2.50
C GLY A 90 3.18 22.32 2.22
N GLY A 91 2.49 21.30 1.73
CA GLY A 91 1.07 21.40 1.39
C GLY A 91 0.75 22.58 0.48
N LYS A 92 1.68 22.97 -0.41
CA LYS A 92 1.62 24.20 -1.23
C LYS A 92 0.18 24.46 -1.64
N THR A 93 -0.42 25.47 -0.99
CA THR A 93 -1.71 26.05 -1.30
C THR A 93 -1.78 26.14 -2.81
N LYS A 94 -2.82 25.55 -3.41
CA LYS A 94 -3.00 25.53 -4.86
C LYS A 94 -2.64 26.92 -5.41
N ARG A 95 -1.67 27.01 -6.32
CA ARG A 95 -1.45 28.21 -7.15
C ARG A 95 -2.58 28.38 -8.20
N GLY A 96 -3.74 27.80 -7.93
CA GLY A 96 -4.93 28.06 -8.72
C GLY A 96 -5.47 29.45 -8.37
N PRO A 97 -6.30 30.04 -9.23
CA PRO A 97 -7.01 31.25 -8.88
C PRO A 97 -7.68 31.05 -7.51
N LYS A 98 -7.54 32.04 -6.61
CA LYS A 98 -8.30 32.06 -5.36
C LYS A 98 -9.74 31.74 -5.72
N LEU A 99 -10.34 30.74 -5.06
CA LEU A 99 -11.73 30.41 -5.26
C LEU A 99 -12.51 31.69 -4.95
N GLN A 100 -12.92 32.42 -5.97
CA GLN A 100 -13.79 33.56 -5.81
C GLN A 100 -15.12 32.95 -5.40
N SER A 101 -15.46 33.11 -4.13
CA SER A 101 -16.81 32.91 -3.67
C SER A 101 -17.74 33.69 -4.61
N ARG A 102 -18.65 33.01 -5.31
CA ARG A 102 -19.82 33.67 -5.87
C ARG A 102 -20.65 34.12 -4.67
N ASN A 103 -20.32 35.31 -4.15
CA ASN A 103 -21.06 35.96 -3.07
C ASN A 103 -22.50 36.31 -3.48
N ASP A 104 -22.91 36.04 -4.71
CA ASP A 104 -24.30 36.14 -5.19
C ASP A 104 -25.22 35.06 -4.63
N TRP A 105 -24.71 34.11 -3.84
CA TRP A 105 -25.57 33.18 -3.10
C TRP A 105 -26.25 33.94 -1.96
N PRO A 106 -27.60 33.98 -1.90
CA PRO A 106 -28.31 34.76 -0.89
C PRO A 106 -28.01 34.20 0.51
N GLN A 107 -27.15 34.90 1.25
CA GLN A 107 -26.84 34.59 2.64
C GLN A 107 -28.13 34.74 3.46
N GLY A 108 -28.46 33.72 4.26
CA GLY A 108 -29.64 33.74 5.15
C GLY A 108 -30.94 33.16 4.57
N ARG A 109 -30.99 32.72 3.31
CA ARG A 109 -32.15 31.95 2.81
C ARG A 109 -32.02 30.49 3.23
N LYS A 110 -32.82 30.06 4.21
CA LYS A 110 -33.02 28.64 4.49
C LYS A 110 -33.63 27.99 3.25
N LEU A 111 -33.00 26.93 2.74
CA LEU A 111 -33.64 26.03 1.78
C LEU A 111 -34.93 25.53 2.43
N GLN A 112 -36.07 25.81 1.81
CA GLN A 112 -37.37 25.32 2.25
C GLN A 112 -37.29 23.80 2.29
N SER A 113 -37.56 23.19 3.45
CA SER A 113 -37.62 21.73 3.57
C SER A 113 -38.74 21.22 2.67
N ARG A 114 -38.42 20.41 1.67
CA ARG A 114 -39.45 19.72 0.90
C ARG A 114 -40.12 18.70 1.83
N PRO A 115 -41.45 18.63 1.90
CA PRO A 115 -42.13 17.63 2.72
C PRO A 115 -41.71 16.24 2.26
N PHE A 116 -41.31 15.39 3.21
CA PHE A 116 -41.04 13.99 2.94
C PHE A 116 -42.39 13.28 2.76
N GLU A 117 -42.78 13.04 1.51
CA GLU A 117 -43.95 12.22 1.21
C GLU A 117 -43.72 10.82 1.79
N ARG A 118 -44.46 10.51 2.86
CA ARG A 118 -44.54 9.14 3.35
C ARG A 118 -45.31 8.35 2.30
N ARG A 119 -44.62 7.42 1.64
CA ARG A 119 -45.29 6.39 0.83
C ARG A 119 -46.22 5.63 1.77
N ASN A 120 -47.53 5.84 1.63
CA ASN A 120 -48.51 4.95 2.26
C ASN A 120 -48.30 3.57 1.64
N VAL A 121 -47.97 2.61 2.49
CA VAL A 121 -47.93 1.19 2.14
C VAL A 121 -49.33 0.69 2.49
N GLU A 122 -50.16 0.49 1.47
CA GLU A 122 -51.36 -0.35 1.54
C GLU A 122 -50.96 -1.83 1.48
#